data_AF-A0A815YVI3-F1
#
_entry.id   AF-A0A815YVI3-F1
#
_cell.length_a   1.000
_cell.length_b   1.000
_cell.length_c   1.000
_cell.angle_alpha   90.00
_cell.angle_beta   90.00
_cell.angle_gamma   90.00
#
_symmetry.space_group_name_H-M   'P 1'
#
loop_
_entity.id
_entity.type
_entity.pdbx_description
1 polymer ?
#
loop_
_entity_poly.entity_id
_entity_poly.type
_entity_poly.pdbx_seq_one_letter_code
_entity_poly.pdbx_strand_id
1 'polypeptide(L)'
;LIVANDFIKPLNNARILSDYEIEQLFINWYNLIALNSSLLNAFHEQVNYKEELSSSENGVIMRTPRSASLSNIQLLAQLPVRSTISDRHRSHTPEILHSPSILRIKHLSGFHHRSPSSHNLSMKQNIEYMNDNSSPPTPTFQPHGSMIINESTKIGEILCSYLPTMTNDYFRYCNSRSQANKSFQTKADSNEQFRSHLQTFQDQTGGLSLNGFLTKPIQRVTRYPLLIDKILKHTPTDHSDYQSIKQAYDCARHLNEQINKQISEQESSSRLDWLQQHLIFGSDENSSDGYLFDELLKFNSLNKYNIPRQLLLNGMITKMPSGKDLLAFLFNDFLLFSTIKSSSSNWQTQLFEQKTNLLLKIYRMPLFLTDIIIANDSLNDQLTFSITTKIYDKPLVLKTQQTNVRTLWVKAINNAVEDCQVAEKSVLADKAIFTTTENKRDSKIAVARLLLVVQEAYDLMPSQTTLERHRSVDPYCEITVGSLTLKTPFIKRTIKPKWNAPMQFLLYDLVQDTIHINIFDNEYFSPNENLGYTTIHLADILPCPLDKFLLQPSLPFTQRLYLNNGSSLVMKCVVQLLTS
;
A
#
# COMPACT_ATOMS: atom_id res chain seq x y z
N LEU A 1 20.87 -18.66 16.98
CA LEU A 1 21.54 -19.98 17.04
C LEU A 1 20.71 -21.01 17.81
N ILE A 2 20.37 -20.78 19.08
CA ILE A 2 19.50 -21.69 19.89
C ILE A 2 18.29 -22.20 19.12
N VAL A 3 17.44 -21.30 18.61
CA VAL A 3 16.26 -21.70 17.82
C VAL A 3 16.62 -22.56 16.60
N ALA A 4 17.70 -22.24 15.89
CA ALA A 4 18.07 -22.99 14.68
C ALA A 4 18.61 -24.40 15.02
N ASN A 5 19.48 -24.48 16.02
CA ASN A 5 20.20 -25.70 16.36
C ASN A 5 19.40 -26.63 17.27
N ASP A 6 18.69 -26.04 18.23
CA ASP A 6 18.07 -26.77 19.35
C ASP A 6 16.56 -26.93 19.15
N PHE A 7 15.95 -26.22 18.19
CA PHE A 7 14.52 -26.36 17.84
C PHE A 7 14.29 -26.79 16.39
N ILE A 8 14.78 -26.04 15.40
CA ILE A 8 14.48 -26.30 13.98
C ILE A 8 15.17 -27.59 13.50
N LYS A 9 16.47 -27.74 13.77
CA LYS A 9 17.25 -28.89 13.28
C LYS A 9 16.74 -30.24 13.81
N PRO A 10 16.38 -30.41 15.10
CA PRO A 10 15.78 -31.65 15.58
C PRO A 10 14.44 -31.97 14.90
N LEU A 11 13.56 -30.98 14.72
CA LEU A 11 12.27 -31.16 14.06
C LEU A 11 12.39 -31.54 12.59
N ASN A 12 13.36 -30.97 11.87
CA ASN A 12 13.63 -31.33 10.48
C ASN A 12 14.20 -32.75 10.38
N ASN A 13 15.18 -33.09 11.21
CA ASN A 13 15.77 -34.43 11.26
C ASN A 13 14.73 -35.52 11.58
N ALA A 14 13.79 -35.21 12.48
CA ALA A 14 12.69 -36.09 12.84
C ALA A 14 11.52 -36.07 11.83
N ARG A 15 11.60 -35.26 10.76
CA ARG A 15 10.56 -35.05 9.75
C ARG A 15 9.19 -34.66 10.33
N ILE A 16 9.19 -33.99 11.48
CA ILE A 16 7.96 -33.48 12.13
C ILE A 16 7.47 -32.23 11.40
N LEU A 17 8.41 -31.43 10.88
CA LEU A 17 8.15 -30.32 9.97
C LEU A 17 8.80 -30.61 8.62
N SER A 18 8.06 -30.35 7.54
CA SER A 18 8.63 -30.27 6.19
C SER A 18 9.42 -28.98 5.99
N ASP A 19 10.30 -28.95 4.98
CA ASP A 19 11.05 -27.73 4.63
C ASP A 19 10.11 -26.55 4.34
N TYR A 20 8.99 -26.79 3.67
CA TYR A 20 7.96 -25.78 3.43
C TYR A 20 7.36 -25.24 4.73
N GLU A 21 7.03 -26.10 5.69
CA GLU A 21 6.52 -25.65 7.00
C GLU A 21 7.56 -24.88 7.80
N ILE A 22 8.83 -25.27 7.72
CA ILE A 22 9.93 -24.52 8.34
C ILE A 22 10.02 -23.12 7.73
N GLU A 23 9.96 -23.00 6.40
CA GLU A 23 9.96 -21.70 5.72
C GLU A 23 8.77 -20.83 6.11
N GLN A 24 7.58 -21.40 6.28
CA GLN A 24 6.37 -20.67 6.69
C GLN A 24 6.39 -20.23 8.17
N LEU A 25 6.99 -21.04 9.06
CA LEU A 25 7.04 -20.75 10.50
C LEU A 25 8.22 -19.84 10.88
N PHE A 26 9.34 -19.97 10.16
CA PHE A 26 10.61 -19.29 10.40
C PHE A 26 11.02 -18.43 9.21
N ILE A 27 10.07 -17.66 8.68
CA ILE A 27 10.24 -16.80 7.50
C ILE A 27 11.49 -15.93 7.66
N ASN A 28 12.39 -15.98 6.68
CA ASN A 28 13.62 -15.19 6.62
C ASN A 28 14.59 -15.33 7.82
N TRP A 29 14.41 -16.38 8.65
CA TRP A 29 15.15 -16.52 9.91
C TRP A 29 16.66 -16.72 9.72
N TYR A 30 17.07 -17.54 8.77
CA TYR A 30 18.49 -17.80 8.50
C TYR A 30 19.21 -16.57 7.94
N ASN A 31 18.55 -15.77 7.11
CA ASN A 31 19.09 -14.51 6.61
C ASN A 31 19.32 -13.51 7.75
N LEU A 32 18.36 -13.41 8.69
CA LEU A 32 18.56 -12.61 9.90
C LEU A 32 19.74 -13.09 10.75
N ILE A 33 19.95 -14.40 10.87
CA ILE A 33 21.13 -14.94 11.57
C ILE A 33 22.40 -14.52 10.85
N ALA A 34 22.51 -14.73 9.53
CA ALA A 34 23.70 -14.39 8.76
C ALA A 34 24.04 -12.89 8.85
N LEU A 35 23.01 -12.05 8.71
CA LEU A 35 23.14 -10.59 8.79
C LEU A 35 23.61 -10.14 10.18
N ASN A 36 23.01 -10.66 11.26
CA ASN A 36 23.42 -10.29 12.62
C ASN A 36 24.79 -10.86 13.02
N SER A 37 25.14 -12.07 12.55
CA SER A 37 26.47 -12.64 12.74
C SER A 37 27.56 -11.82 12.07
N SER A 38 27.27 -11.28 10.87
CA SER A 38 28.22 -10.42 10.15
C SER A 38 28.49 -9.13 10.92
N LEU A 39 27.45 -8.48 11.45
CA LEU A 39 27.61 -7.30 12.31
C LEU A 39 28.39 -7.63 13.59
N LEU A 40 28.08 -8.76 14.23
CA LEU A 40 28.76 -9.17 15.46
C LEU A 40 30.26 -9.43 15.21
N ASN A 41 30.60 -10.08 14.12
CA ASN A 41 32.00 -10.31 13.73
C ASN A 41 32.73 -8.98 13.48
N ALA A 42 32.10 -8.04 12.80
CA ALA A 42 32.68 -6.71 12.59
C ALA A 42 32.95 -5.98 13.92
N PHE A 43 32.08 -6.12 14.92
CA PHE A 43 32.37 -5.60 16.26
C PHE A 43 33.53 -6.32 16.94
N HIS A 44 33.61 -7.65 16.82
CA HIS A 44 34.72 -8.41 17.39
C HIS A 44 36.09 -8.01 16.80
N GLU A 45 36.14 -7.64 15.52
CA GLU A 45 37.37 -7.14 14.89
C GLU A 45 37.85 -5.80 15.44
N GLN A 46 36.96 -4.99 16.05
CA GLN A 46 37.33 -3.71 16.66
C GLN A 46 37.71 -3.78 18.13
N VAL A 47 37.45 -4.91 18.80
CA VAL A 47 37.58 -5.01 20.25
C VAL A 47 38.67 -6.01 20.62
N ASN A 48 39.61 -5.57 21.47
CA ASN A 48 40.70 -6.41 21.95
C ASN A 48 40.24 -7.31 23.10
N TYR A 49 40.74 -8.54 23.14
CA TYR A 49 40.49 -9.51 24.22
C TYR A 49 41.75 -9.71 25.06
N LYS A 50 41.60 -9.67 26.39
CA LYS A 50 42.69 -9.96 27.33
C LYS A 50 42.83 -11.47 27.48
N GLU A 51 43.98 -12.05 27.11
CA GLU A 51 44.24 -13.47 27.41
C GLU A 51 44.26 -13.69 28.93
N GLU A 52 43.44 -14.62 29.42
CA GLU A 52 43.52 -15.05 30.82
C GLU A 52 44.76 -15.93 30.98
N LEU A 53 45.80 -15.39 31.61
CA LEU A 53 46.97 -16.17 32.06
C LEU A 53 46.52 -17.17 33.14
N SER A 54 46.18 -18.39 32.73
CA SER A 54 46.10 -19.52 33.66
C SER A 54 47.52 -19.87 34.11
N SER A 55 47.83 -19.59 35.37
CA SER A 55 49.04 -20.04 36.04
C SER A 55 49.04 -21.56 36.18
N SER A 56 49.63 -22.25 35.21
CA SER A 56 50.26 -23.56 35.41
C SER A 56 51.19 -23.86 34.24
N GLU A 57 52.47 -23.99 34.54
CA GLU A 57 53.51 -24.52 33.67
C GLU A 57 53.06 -25.86 33.05
N ASN A 58 52.93 -25.91 31.73
CA ASN A 58 53.48 -26.95 30.87
C ASN A 58 53.09 -26.63 29.41
N GLY A 59 54.11 -26.58 28.54
CA GLY A 59 53.96 -26.17 27.16
C GLY A 59 53.00 -27.07 26.38
N VAL A 60 51.96 -26.46 25.81
CA VAL A 60 51.33 -26.90 24.56
C VAL A 60 51.03 -25.66 23.74
N ILE A 61 51.68 -25.53 22.59
CA ILE A 61 51.32 -24.57 21.55
C ILE A 61 49.90 -24.92 21.08
N MET A 62 48.91 -24.11 21.47
CA MET A 62 47.52 -24.23 20.99
C MET A 62 47.23 -23.09 20.00
N ARG A 63 46.84 -23.51 18.80
CA ARG A 63 46.63 -22.69 17.60
C ARG A 63 45.49 -21.68 17.78
N THR A 64 45.64 -20.52 17.16
CA THR A 64 44.53 -19.65 16.73
C THR A 64 43.36 -20.49 16.17
N PRO A 65 42.09 -20.22 16.52
CA PRO A 65 40.97 -20.92 15.90
C PRO A 65 41.04 -20.70 14.39
N ARG A 66 41.20 -21.79 13.64
CA ARG A 66 41.00 -21.79 12.20
C ARG A 66 39.64 -21.15 11.92
N SER A 67 39.63 -20.17 11.04
CA SER A 67 38.46 -19.73 10.29
C SER A 67 37.55 -20.93 10.00
N ALA A 68 36.38 -20.98 10.65
CA ALA A 68 35.33 -21.87 10.18
C ALA A 68 34.99 -21.40 8.77
N SER A 69 35.35 -22.22 7.79
CA SER A 69 35.22 -21.91 6.37
C SER A 69 33.81 -21.42 6.04
N LEU A 70 33.73 -20.21 5.48
CA LEU A 70 32.53 -19.56 4.91
C LEU A 70 31.90 -20.36 3.74
N SER A 71 32.46 -21.50 3.36
CA SER A 71 32.04 -22.25 2.17
C SER A 71 30.70 -22.99 2.28
N ASN A 72 30.13 -23.18 3.48
CA ASN A 72 28.86 -23.94 3.63
C ASN A 72 27.59 -23.09 3.74
N ILE A 73 27.70 -21.76 3.91
CA ILE A 73 26.54 -20.87 4.06
C ILE A 73 26.29 -20.07 2.76
N GLN A 74 27.32 -19.81 1.96
CA GLN A 74 27.17 -19.10 0.68
C GLN A 74 26.46 -19.93 -0.40
N LEU A 75 26.49 -21.27 -0.31
CA LEU A 75 25.95 -22.16 -1.35
C LEU A 75 24.41 -22.22 -1.36
N LEU A 76 23.75 -21.95 -0.22
CA LEU A 76 22.28 -21.93 -0.12
C LEU A 76 21.64 -20.62 -0.62
N ALA A 77 22.45 -19.57 -0.82
CA ALA A 77 21.99 -18.26 -1.31
C ALA A 77 22.09 -18.09 -2.84
N GLN A 78 22.58 -19.10 -3.58
CA GLN A 78 22.83 -19.02 -5.03
C GLN A 78 22.02 -20.01 -5.88
N LEU A 79 20.93 -20.58 -5.37
CA LEU A 79 20.03 -21.35 -6.24
C LEU A 79 19.23 -20.39 -7.14
N PRO A 80 19.35 -20.49 -8.48
CA PRO A 80 18.53 -19.69 -9.37
C PRO A 80 17.06 -20.15 -9.28
N VAL A 81 16.16 -19.19 -9.15
CA VAL A 81 14.72 -19.37 -9.35
C VAL A 81 14.52 -19.87 -10.78
N ARG A 82 14.31 -21.18 -10.96
CA ARG A 82 13.86 -21.72 -12.25
C ARG A 82 12.39 -21.42 -12.42
N SER A 83 12.11 -20.46 -13.28
CA SER A 83 10.85 -20.34 -14.01
C SER A 83 10.67 -21.57 -14.91
N THR A 84 9.67 -22.41 -14.62
CA THR A 84 9.17 -23.38 -15.60
C THR A 84 7.70 -23.09 -15.84
N ILE A 85 7.45 -22.26 -16.85
CA ILE A 85 6.25 -22.33 -17.67
C ILE A 85 6.47 -23.48 -18.65
N SER A 86 5.57 -24.47 -18.62
CA SER A 86 5.37 -25.40 -19.73
C SER A 86 3.97 -25.95 -19.61
N ASP A 87 3.12 -25.53 -20.54
CA ASP A 87 1.85 -26.14 -20.89
C ASP A 87 1.93 -27.67 -20.95
N ARG A 88 0.91 -28.33 -20.38
CA ARG A 88 0.31 -29.54 -20.96
C ARG A 88 -1.04 -29.82 -20.33
N HIS A 89 -2.06 -29.70 -21.17
CA HIS A 89 -3.39 -30.29 -21.01
C HIS A 89 -3.33 -31.75 -20.53
N ARG A 90 -4.13 -32.10 -19.52
CA ARG A 90 -5.25 -33.07 -19.63
C ARG A 90 -5.95 -33.31 -18.28
N SER A 91 -7.27 -33.19 -18.36
CA SER A 91 -8.32 -33.90 -17.62
C SER A 91 -7.90 -35.07 -16.71
N HIS A 92 -8.32 -35.02 -15.44
CA HIS A 92 -9.21 -36.01 -14.82
C HIS A 92 -9.56 -35.64 -13.37
N THR A 93 -10.85 -35.49 -13.11
CA THR A 93 -11.51 -35.66 -11.79
C THR A 93 -11.36 -37.12 -11.32
N PRO A 94 -11.30 -37.38 -10.00
CA PRO A 94 -12.53 -37.84 -9.34
C PRO A 94 -12.73 -37.42 -7.87
N GLU A 95 -14.00 -37.16 -7.57
CA GLU A 95 -14.81 -37.62 -6.42
C GLU A 95 -14.25 -37.52 -4.98
N ILE A 96 -14.81 -36.55 -4.25
CA ILE A 96 -14.80 -36.49 -2.78
C ILE A 96 -16.01 -37.31 -2.27
N LEU A 97 -15.73 -38.41 -1.58
CA LEU A 97 -16.70 -39.17 -0.81
C LEU A 97 -16.83 -38.59 0.61
N HIS A 98 -18.07 -38.26 0.98
CA HIS A 98 -18.52 -37.90 2.31
C HIS A 98 -18.37 -39.05 3.32
N SER A 99 -18.00 -38.75 4.58
CA SER A 99 -18.61 -39.38 5.77
C SER A 99 -18.10 -38.80 7.12
N PRO A 100 -18.81 -39.03 8.24
CA PRO A 100 -19.20 -37.96 9.15
C PRO A 100 -18.75 -38.16 10.62
N SER A 101 -19.01 -37.13 11.44
CA SER A 101 -19.34 -37.15 12.88
C SER A 101 -18.51 -37.97 13.89
N ILE A 102 -18.14 -37.32 15.02
CA ILE A 102 -18.24 -37.79 16.44
C ILE A 102 -17.49 -36.75 17.31
N LEU A 103 -18.20 -35.89 18.04
CA LEU A 103 -18.56 -35.99 19.47
C LEU A 103 -17.39 -35.80 20.48
N ARG A 104 -17.46 -34.65 21.17
CA ARG A 104 -17.47 -34.49 22.64
C ARG A 104 -16.23 -34.95 23.43
N ILE A 105 -15.37 -34.00 23.80
CA ILE A 105 -14.63 -34.06 25.08
C ILE A 105 -14.78 -32.74 25.83
N LYS A 106 -15.16 -32.87 27.11
CA LYS A 106 -15.42 -31.85 28.11
C LYS A 106 -14.12 -31.28 28.68
N HIS A 107 -14.18 -29.99 29.05
CA HIS A 107 -13.48 -29.32 30.16
C HIS A 107 -11.99 -29.62 30.38
N LEU A 108 -11.14 -28.67 30.00
CA LEU A 108 -10.06 -28.18 30.85
C LEU A 108 -10.11 -26.65 30.85
N SER A 109 -10.67 -26.11 31.93
CA SER A 109 -10.76 -24.70 32.28
C SER A 109 -9.38 -24.17 32.68
N GLY A 110 -8.92 -23.08 32.06
CA GLY A 110 -7.71 -22.41 32.53
C GLY A 110 -7.04 -21.41 31.60
N PHE A 111 -7.75 -20.70 30.72
CA PHE A 111 -7.20 -19.49 30.08
C PHE A 111 -8.28 -18.43 29.97
N HIS A 112 -8.03 -17.26 30.55
CA HIS A 112 -8.90 -16.10 30.44
C HIS A 112 -9.02 -15.66 28.98
N HIS A 113 -10.17 -15.95 28.37
CA HIS A 113 -10.60 -15.33 27.12
C HIS A 113 -10.87 -13.84 27.35
N ARG A 114 -10.01 -12.98 26.81
CA ARG A 114 -10.44 -11.65 26.34
C ARG A 114 -10.67 -11.74 24.83
N SER A 115 -11.76 -11.10 24.39
CA SER A 115 -12.29 -11.09 23.03
C SER A 115 -11.25 -10.71 21.97
N PRO A 116 -11.32 -11.28 20.74
CA PRO A 116 -10.40 -10.91 19.67
C PRO A 116 -10.85 -9.60 19.03
N SER A 117 -10.38 -8.47 19.54
CA SER A 117 -10.23 -7.28 18.71
C SER A 117 -9.00 -7.48 17.83
N SER A 118 -9.15 -7.25 16.53
CA SER A 118 -8.06 -7.16 15.55
C SER A 118 -6.95 -6.23 16.06
N HIS A 119 -5.92 -6.80 16.69
CA HIS A 119 -4.79 -6.04 17.21
C HIS A 119 -3.91 -5.57 16.05
N ASN A 120 -4.09 -4.30 15.67
CA ASN A 120 -3.14 -3.53 14.89
C ASN A 120 -1.82 -3.43 15.67
N LEU A 121 -0.85 -4.30 15.39
CA LEU A 121 0.43 -4.29 16.11
C LEU A 121 1.40 -3.28 15.48
N SER A 122 1.19 -2.00 15.78
CA SER A 122 2.26 -1.01 15.65
C SER A 122 3.51 -1.51 16.39
N MET A 123 4.72 -1.31 15.87
CA MET A 123 5.94 -1.61 16.62
C MET A 123 5.95 -0.96 18.01
N LYS A 124 5.26 0.18 18.19
CA LYS A 124 5.11 0.84 19.50
C LYS A 124 4.30 0.00 20.50
N GLN A 125 3.23 -0.67 20.08
CA GLN A 125 2.45 -1.54 20.96
C GLN A 125 3.22 -2.80 21.37
N ASN A 126 4.14 -3.27 20.52
CA ASN A 126 5.09 -4.32 20.90
C ASN A 126 6.10 -3.86 21.97
N ILE A 127 6.36 -2.56 22.15
CA ILE A 127 7.33 -2.09 23.17
C ILE A 127 6.71 -2.14 24.58
N GLU A 128 5.42 -1.82 24.74
CA GLU A 128 4.76 -1.76 26.06
C GLU A 128 4.43 -3.14 26.66
N TYR A 129 4.22 -4.18 25.84
CA TYR A 129 4.01 -5.56 26.31
C TYR A 129 5.29 -6.34 26.60
N MET A 130 6.48 -5.77 26.35
CA MET A 130 7.75 -6.51 26.31
C MET A 130 8.74 -6.14 27.44
N ASN A 131 8.25 -5.52 28.51
CA ASN A 131 9.05 -5.19 29.70
C ASN A 131 9.25 -6.36 30.69
N ASP A 132 8.93 -7.60 30.29
CA ASP A 132 9.36 -8.76 31.05
C ASP A 132 10.89 -8.93 30.94
N ASN A 133 11.58 -8.49 31.99
CA ASN A 133 13.02 -8.61 32.21
C ASN A 133 13.48 -10.06 32.43
N SER A 134 12.64 -11.07 32.24
CA SER A 134 13.02 -12.48 32.33
C SER A 134 13.75 -12.93 31.06
N SER A 135 15.01 -12.52 30.94
CA SER A 135 15.94 -13.17 30.02
C SER A 135 16.42 -14.47 30.67
N PRO A 136 16.18 -15.67 30.10
CA PRO A 136 16.94 -16.84 30.51
C PRO A 136 18.43 -16.59 30.20
N PRO A 137 19.35 -17.29 30.89
CA PRO A 137 20.77 -17.16 30.63
C PRO A 137 21.01 -17.40 29.14
N THR A 138 21.45 -16.35 28.46
CA THR A 138 21.92 -16.50 27.08
C THR A 138 23.13 -17.41 27.17
N PRO A 139 23.28 -18.46 26.34
CA PRO A 139 24.53 -19.20 26.26
C PRO A 139 25.60 -18.15 25.93
N THR A 140 26.40 -17.85 26.95
CA THR A 140 27.47 -16.90 26.85
C THR A 140 28.44 -17.48 25.84
N PHE A 141 28.48 -16.91 24.65
CA PHE A 141 29.71 -16.92 23.90
C PHE A 141 30.68 -16.12 24.77
N GLN A 142 31.41 -16.81 25.64
CA GLN A 142 32.52 -16.25 26.37
C GLN A 142 33.70 -16.35 25.41
N PRO A 143 34.06 -15.27 24.68
CA PRO A 143 35.42 -15.21 24.18
C PRO A 143 36.34 -15.45 25.38
N HIS A 144 37.34 -16.33 25.24
CA HIS A 144 38.34 -16.54 26.28
C HIS A 144 39.07 -15.20 26.51
N GLY A 145 38.62 -14.43 27.51
CA GLY A 145 39.19 -13.13 27.84
C GLY A 145 38.17 -12.02 28.12
N SER A 146 38.53 -11.09 29.01
CA SER A 146 37.76 -9.88 29.25
C SER A 146 37.87 -8.92 28.07
N MET A 147 36.73 -8.38 27.62
CA MET A 147 36.62 -7.42 26.53
C MET A 147 37.23 -6.07 26.95
N ILE A 148 38.19 -5.55 26.18
CA ILE A 148 38.85 -4.27 26.47
C ILE A 148 38.28 -3.19 25.54
N ILE A 149 37.48 -2.28 26.10
CA ILE A 149 37.04 -1.06 25.43
C ILE A 149 37.91 0.09 25.93
N ASN A 150 38.50 0.86 25.01
CA ASN A 150 39.31 2.03 25.34
C ASN A 150 38.99 3.19 24.38
N GLU A 151 39.66 4.33 24.56
CA GLU A 151 39.46 5.55 23.75
C GLU A 151 39.83 5.39 22.26
N SER A 152 40.46 4.27 21.88
CA SER A 152 40.74 3.95 20.48
C SER A 152 39.67 3.06 19.83
N THR A 153 38.73 2.51 20.60
CA THR A 153 37.65 1.68 20.09
C THR A 153 36.64 2.54 19.32
N LYS A 154 36.41 2.20 18.04
CA LYS A 154 35.45 2.90 17.17
C LYS A 154 34.47 1.92 16.56
N ILE A 155 33.19 2.25 16.61
CA ILE A 155 32.10 1.40 16.12
C ILE A 155 31.10 2.16 15.25
N GLY A 156 31.18 3.50 15.20
CA GLY A 156 30.24 4.34 14.46
C GLY A 156 30.17 3.98 12.97
N GLU A 157 31.32 3.85 12.29
CA GLU A 157 31.37 3.51 10.86
C GLU A 157 30.80 2.11 10.55
N ILE A 158 31.03 1.16 11.45
CA ILE A 158 30.46 -0.20 11.33
C ILE A 158 28.94 -0.13 11.43
N LEU A 159 28.41 0.62 12.39
CA LEU A 159 26.96 0.79 12.50
C LEU A 159 26.36 1.48 11.27
N CYS A 160 27.00 2.54 10.76
CA CYS A 160 26.55 3.25 9.56
C CYS A 160 26.51 2.35 8.32
N SER A 161 27.48 1.45 8.16
CA SER A 161 27.52 0.54 7.01
C SER A 161 26.49 -0.58 7.10
N TYR A 162 26.25 -1.15 8.28
CA TYR A 162 25.37 -2.31 8.44
C TYR A 162 23.89 -1.95 8.61
N LEU A 163 23.54 -0.93 9.42
CA LEU A 163 22.14 -0.65 9.76
C LEU A 163 21.22 -0.46 8.53
N PRO A 164 21.60 0.28 7.47
CA PRO A 164 20.74 0.45 6.30
C PRO A 164 20.44 -0.86 5.57
N THR A 165 21.41 -1.79 5.55
CA THR A 165 21.28 -3.10 4.87
C THR A 165 20.24 -4.02 5.54
N MET A 166 19.91 -3.76 6.81
CA MET A 166 19.00 -4.60 7.61
C MET A 166 17.53 -4.43 7.23
N THR A 167 17.16 -3.35 6.56
CA THR A 167 15.76 -2.94 6.35
C THR A 167 14.90 -4.05 5.76
N ASN A 168 15.34 -4.63 4.63
CA ASN A 168 14.56 -5.62 3.90
C ASN A 168 14.36 -6.93 4.69
N ASP A 169 15.42 -7.40 5.36
CA ASP A 169 15.37 -8.66 6.08
C ASP A 169 14.50 -8.60 7.34
N TYR A 170 14.62 -7.50 8.08
CA TYR A 170 13.75 -7.26 9.24
C TYR A 170 12.32 -6.97 8.83
N PHE A 171 12.08 -6.22 7.74
CA PHE A 171 10.73 -6.01 7.21
C PHE A 171 10.05 -7.34 6.88
N ARG A 172 10.69 -8.21 6.07
CA ARG A 172 10.14 -9.53 5.71
C ARG A 172 9.79 -10.36 6.95
N TYR A 173 10.68 -10.37 7.94
CA TYR A 173 10.44 -11.08 9.20
C TYR A 173 9.25 -10.51 9.97
N CYS A 174 9.24 -9.20 10.22
CA CYS A 174 8.23 -8.53 11.03
C CYS A 174 6.85 -8.60 10.39
N ASN A 175 6.76 -8.31 9.09
CA ASN A 175 5.52 -8.32 8.31
C ASN A 175 4.84 -9.71 8.32
N SER A 176 5.64 -10.78 8.32
CA SER A 176 5.10 -12.14 8.22
C SER A 176 4.88 -12.81 9.58
N ARG A 177 5.31 -12.17 10.69
CA ARG A 177 5.32 -12.78 12.02
C ARG A 177 3.92 -13.16 12.51
N SER A 178 2.93 -12.30 12.27
CA SER A 178 1.53 -12.57 12.67
C SER A 178 0.99 -13.83 11.98
N GLN A 179 1.22 -13.95 10.67
CA GLN A 179 0.81 -15.12 9.89
C GLN A 179 1.57 -16.38 10.31
N ALA A 180 2.88 -16.30 10.50
CA ALA A 180 3.69 -17.41 10.99
C ALA A 180 3.20 -17.90 12.36
N ASN A 181 2.79 -16.98 13.26
CA ASN A 181 2.24 -17.33 14.56
C ASN A 181 0.86 -18.03 14.45
N LYS A 182 -0.01 -17.63 13.51
CA LYS A 182 -1.27 -18.34 13.25
C LYS A 182 -1.00 -19.78 12.77
N SER A 183 -0.13 -19.94 11.77
CA SER A 183 0.28 -21.26 11.27
C SER A 183 0.91 -22.11 12.37
N PHE A 184 1.70 -21.49 13.24
CA PHE A 184 2.30 -22.13 14.40
C PHE A 184 1.24 -22.70 15.36
N GLN A 185 0.24 -21.89 15.74
CA GLN A 185 -0.86 -22.36 16.61
C GLN A 185 -1.64 -23.50 15.96
N THR A 186 -1.99 -23.37 14.68
CA THR A 186 -2.67 -24.45 13.95
C THR A 186 -1.87 -25.76 13.94
N LYS A 187 -0.54 -25.68 13.80
CA LYS A 187 0.33 -26.86 13.87
C LYS A 187 0.41 -27.44 15.28
N ALA A 188 0.48 -26.59 16.31
CA ALA A 188 0.50 -27.02 17.71
C ALA A 188 -0.81 -27.70 18.14
N ASP A 189 -1.95 -27.25 17.61
CA ASP A 189 -3.26 -27.83 17.90
C ASP A 189 -3.48 -29.17 17.18
N SER A 190 -2.86 -29.35 16.00
CA SER A 190 -3.06 -30.53 15.16
C SER A 190 -1.99 -31.62 15.32
N ASN A 191 -0.81 -31.31 15.85
CA ASN A 191 0.31 -32.25 15.93
C ASN A 191 0.87 -32.35 17.36
N GLU A 192 0.56 -33.47 18.01
CA GLU A 192 1.00 -33.76 19.38
C GLU A 192 2.52 -33.88 19.52
N GLN A 193 3.23 -34.45 18.53
CA GLN A 193 4.69 -34.54 18.55
C GLN A 193 5.34 -33.16 18.53
N PHE A 194 4.81 -32.25 17.71
CA PHE A 194 5.26 -30.86 17.67
C PHE A 194 5.01 -30.15 19.00
N ARG A 195 3.83 -30.36 19.60
CA ARG A 195 3.50 -29.79 20.92
C ARG A 195 4.41 -30.32 22.04
N SER A 196 4.72 -31.61 22.05
CA SER A 196 5.65 -32.20 23.02
C SER A 196 7.07 -31.62 22.86
N HIS A 197 7.51 -31.42 21.62
CA HIS A 197 8.80 -30.80 21.34
C HIS A 197 8.86 -29.33 21.81
N LEU A 198 7.76 -28.59 21.68
CA LEU A 198 7.65 -27.22 22.21
C LEU A 198 7.82 -27.17 23.72
N GLN A 199 7.17 -28.07 24.44
CA GLN A 199 7.28 -28.15 25.89
C GLN A 199 8.71 -28.52 26.31
N THR A 200 9.29 -29.53 25.66
CA THR A 200 10.68 -29.96 25.90
C THR A 200 11.67 -28.80 25.67
N PHE A 201 11.51 -28.06 24.59
CA PHE A 201 12.36 -26.90 24.29
C PHE A 201 12.21 -25.79 25.33
N GLN A 202 10.98 -25.54 25.80
CA GLN A 202 10.73 -24.54 26.85
C GLN A 202 11.39 -24.95 28.18
N ASP A 203 11.34 -26.22 28.55
CA ASP A 203 11.99 -26.74 29.75
C ASP A 203 13.53 -26.62 29.66
N GLN A 204 14.11 -26.92 28.49
CA GLN A 204 15.55 -26.82 28.24
C GLN A 204 16.06 -25.37 28.21
N THR A 205 15.20 -24.40 27.92
CA THR A 205 15.57 -22.98 27.78
C THR A 205 15.21 -22.14 28.99
N GLY A 206 15.08 -22.77 30.16
CA GLY A 206 14.81 -22.07 31.42
C GLY A 206 13.42 -21.45 31.47
N GLY A 207 12.43 -22.08 30.82
CA GLY A 207 11.03 -21.66 30.83
C GLY A 207 10.65 -20.66 29.74
N LEU A 208 11.58 -20.19 28.89
CA LEU A 208 11.26 -19.27 27.80
C LEU A 208 10.63 -20.02 26.62
N SER A 209 9.40 -19.67 26.27
CA SER A 209 8.74 -20.29 25.11
C SER A 209 9.43 -19.93 23.79
N LEU A 210 9.26 -20.78 22.77
CA LEU A 210 9.75 -20.50 21.42
C LEU A 210 9.28 -19.14 20.89
N ASN A 211 8.00 -18.78 21.12
CA ASN A 211 7.48 -17.49 20.68
C ASN A 211 8.20 -16.31 21.36
N GLY A 212 8.67 -16.49 22.59
CA GLY A 212 9.54 -15.54 23.27
C GLY A 212 10.86 -15.31 22.53
N PHE A 213 11.50 -16.37 22.01
CA PHE A 213 12.70 -16.23 21.16
C PHE A 213 12.39 -15.57 19.81
N LEU A 214 11.28 -15.93 19.18
CA LEU A 214 10.87 -15.38 17.88
C LEU A 214 10.44 -13.92 17.95
N THR A 215 10.22 -13.38 19.15
CA THR A 215 9.97 -11.94 19.32
C THR A 215 11.27 -11.12 19.40
N LYS A 216 12.42 -11.76 19.68
CA LYS A 216 13.69 -11.07 19.88
C LYS A 216 14.17 -10.24 18.67
N PRO A 217 14.01 -10.64 17.40
CA PRO A 217 14.39 -9.77 16.29
C PRO A 217 13.60 -8.46 16.24
N ILE A 218 12.30 -8.51 16.53
CA ILE A 218 11.43 -7.32 16.58
C ILE A 218 11.91 -6.39 17.72
N GLN A 219 12.26 -6.96 18.87
CA GLN A 219 12.85 -6.20 19.97
C GLN A 219 14.25 -5.66 19.64
N ARG A 220 15.05 -6.40 18.85
CA ARG A 220 16.43 -6.02 18.54
C ARG A 220 16.45 -4.77 17.66
N VAL A 221 15.66 -4.76 16.60
CA VAL A 221 15.66 -3.62 15.66
C VAL A 221 15.20 -2.33 16.33
N THR A 222 14.21 -2.42 17.22
CA THR A 222 13.71 -1.28 18.02
C THR A 222 14.67 -0.81 19.11
N ARG A 223 15.62 -1.66 19.53
CA ARG A 223 16.64 -1.30 20.54
C ARG A 223 17.85 -0.57 19.97
N TYR A 224 18.16 -0.67 18.68
CA TYR A 224 19.33 0.00 18.10
C TYR A 224 19.37 1.51 18.39
N PRO A 225 18.29 2.29 18.17
CA PRO A 225 18.31 3.73 18.47
C PRO A 225 18.60 4.01 19.95
N LEU A 226 18.02 3.21 20.86
CA LEU A 226 18.17 3.40 22.30
C LEU A 226 19.59 3.11 22.78
N LEU A 227 20.20 2.06 22.25
CA LEU A 227 21.57 1.66 22.58
C LEU A 227 22.58 2.68 22.02
N ILE A 228 22.40 3.11 20.76
CA ILE A 228 23.32 4.05 20.12
C ILE A 228 23.18 5.45 20.71
N ASP A 229 21.97 5.89 21.08
CA ASP A 229 21.76 7.15 21.82
C ASP A 229 22.52 7.15 23.15
N LYS A 230 22.48 6.02 23.88
CA LYS A 230 23.23 5.89 25.13
C LYS A 230 24.74 5.96 24.89
N ILE A 231 25.25 5.33 23.82
CA ILE A 231 26.67 5.42 23.45
C ILE A 231 27.04 6.86 23.09
N LEU A 232 26.23 7.52 22.27
CA LEU A 232 26.43 8.91 21.85
C LEU A 232 26.52 9.86 23.04
N LYS A 233 25.61 9.73 24.01
CA LYS A 233 25.59 10.55 25.25
C LYS A 233 26.84 10.39 26.12
N HIS A 234 27.53 9.25 26.01
CA HIS A 234 28.74 8.96 26.75
C HIS A 234 30.01 9.05 25.89
N THR A 235 29.90 9.51 24.65
CA THR A 235 31.05 9.76 23.78
C THR A 235 31.37 11.26 23.80
N PRO A 236 32.59 11.68 24.19
CA PRO A 236 33.00 13.07 24.14
C PRO A 236 32.87 13.67 22.74
N THR A 237 32.50 14.95 22.64
CA THR A 237 32.25 15.61 21.34
C THR A 237 33.52 15.76 20.47
N ASP A 238 34.68 15.73 21.10
CA ASP A 238 36.02 15.75 20.49
C ASP A 238 36.55 14.35 20.14
N HIS A 239 35.84 13.29 20.54
CA HIS A 239 36.21 11.92 20.19
C HIS A 239 36.05 11.68 18.68
N SER A 240 37.03 11.04 18.06
CA SER A 240 37.05 10.82 16.60
C SER A 240 35.86 10.02 16.05
N ASP A 241 35.20 9.20 16.86
CA ASP A 241 34.02 8.40 16.47
C ASP A 241 32.68 9.13 16.71
N TYR A 242 32.68 10.31 17.34
CA TYR A 242 31.45 11.01 17.76
C TYR A 242 30.51 11.29 16.58
N GLN A 243 31.03 11.78 15.45
CA GLN A 243 30.22 12.06 14.26
C GLN A 243 29.65 10.79 13.63
N SER A 244 30.45 9.73 13.56
CA SER A 244 30.02 8.44 13.02
C SER A 244 28.95 7.79 13.90
N ILE A 245 29.06 7.89 15.23
CA ILE A 245 28.02 7.41 16.17
C ILE A 245 26.73 8.23 16.02
N LYS A 246 26.84 9.55 15.84
CA LYS A 246 25.67 10.41 15.59
C LYS A 246 24.96 10.02 14.30
N GLN A 247 25.69 9.79 13.22
CA GLN A 247 25.12 9.29 11.95
C GLN A 247 24.48 7.91 12.13
N ALA A 248 25.14 7.00 12.86
CA ALA A 248 24.61 5.68 13.16
C ALA A 248 23.28 5.74 13.94
N TYR A 249 23.13 6.70 14.85
CA TYR A 249 21.87 6.94 15.56
C TYR A 249 20.75 7.31 14.59
N ASP A 250 21.01 8.24 13.65
CA ASP A 250 20.05 8.63 12.63
C ASP A 250 19.70 7.46 11.70
N CYS A 251 20.69 6.65 11.29
CA CYS A 251 20.47 5.42 10.53
C CYS A 251 19.57 4.42 11.27
N ALA A 252 19.79 4.21 12.57
CA ALA A 252 18.99 3.29 13.37
C ALA A 252 17.54 3.76 13.54
N ARG A 253 17.33 5.08 13.70
CA ARG A 253 16.00 5.67 13.71
C ARG A 253 15.30 5.47 12.38
N HIS A 254 15.98 5.79 11.29
CA HIS A 254 15.44 5.64 9.94
C HIS A 254 15.07 4.19 9.63
N LEU A 255 15.91 3.22 10.04
CA LEU A 255 15.63 1.79 9.91
C LEU A 255 14.28 1.41 10.54
N ASN A 256 14.03 1.82 11.79
CA ASN A 256 12.77 1.53 12.48
C ASN A 256 11.57 2.23 11.83
N GLU A 257 11.72 3.50 11.47
CA GLU A 257 10.67 4.29 10.83
C GLU A 257 10.29 3.67 9.47
N GLN A 258 11.28 3.25 8.67
CA GLN A 258 11.07 2.58 7.38
C GLN A 258 10.35 1.24 7.53
N ILE A 259 10.81 0.36 8.42
CA ILE A 259 10.16 -0.95 8.61
C ILE A 259 8.72 -0.76 9.07
N ASN A 260 8.47 0.12 10.04
CA ASN A 260 7.11 0.37 10.54
C ASN A 260 6.20 0.96 9.45
N LYS A 261 6.72 1.88 8.63
CA LYS A 261 5.99 2.44 7.49
C LYS A 261 5.63 1.35 6.47
N GLN A 262 6.60 0.52 6.05
CA GLN A 262 6.37 -0.55 5.09
C GLN A 262 5.36 -1.59 5.60
N ILE A 263 5.39 -1.95 6.89
CA ILE A 263 4.39 -2.85 7.49
C ILE A 263 3.00 -2.22 7.37
N SER A 264 2.86 -0.95 7.77
CA SER A 264 1.58 -0.24 7.70
C SER A 264 1.05 -0.13 6.26
N GLU A 265 1.92 0.12 5.29
CA GLU A 265 1.57 0.19 3.87
C GLU A 265 1.14 -1.19 3.33
N GLN A 266 1.86 -2.25 3.68
CA GLN A 266 1.53 -3.62 3.28
C GLN A 266 0.19 -4.08 3.87
N GLU A 267 -0.08 -3.77 5.14
CA GLU A 267 -1.38 -4.05 5.77
C GLU A 267 -2.51 -3.27 5.09
N SER A 268 -2.30 -1.98 4.83
CA SER A 268 -3.27 -1.12 4.16
C SER A 268 -3.59 -1.65 2.76
N SER A 269 -2.56 -1.96 1.97
CA SER A 269 -2.68 -2.57 0.64
C SER A 269 -3.46 -3.90 0.68
N SER A 270 -3.11 -4.78 1.62
CA SER A 270 -3.78 -6.08 1.78
C SER A 270 -5.28 -5.94 2.10
N ARG A 271 -5.66 -4.91 2.87
CA ARG A 271 -7.08 -4.62 3.16
C ARG A 271 -7.85 -4.14 1.92
N LEU A 272 -7.20 -3.34 1.08
CA LEU A 272 -7.79 -2.88 -0.19
C LEU A 272 -7.99 -4.04 -1.17
N ASP A 273 -7.00 -4.94 -1.28
CA ASP A 273 -7.12 -6.14 -2.10
C ASP A 273 -8.19 -7.08 -1.59
N TRP A 274 -8.30 -7.23 -0.26
CA TRP A 274 -9.38 -8.00 0.36
C TRP A 274 -10.75 -7.42 -0.03
N LEU A 275 -10.93 -6.10 0.08
CA LEU A 275 -12.18 -5.44 -0.32
C LEU A 275 -12.50 -5.65 -1.80
N GLN A 276 -11.48 -5.59 -2.67
CA GLN A 276 -11.63 -5.84 -4.10
C GLN A 276 -12.22 -7.22 -4.40
N GLN A 277 -11.89 -8.24 -3.61
CA GLN A 277 -12.32 -9.63 -3.79
C GLN A 277 -13.66 -9.94 -3.10
N HIS A 278 -13.98 -9.25 -2.01
CA HIS A 278 -15.13 -9.59 -1.15
C HIS A 278 -16.33 -8.63 -1.31
N LEU A 279 -16.16 -7.50 -2.00
CA LEU A 279 -17.27 -6.62 -2.36
C LEU A 279 -17.91 -7.04 -3.68
N ILE A 280 -19.21 -7.28 -3.61
CA ILE A 280 -20.08 -7.53 -4.75
C ILE A 280 -20.61 -6.19 -5.23
N PHE A 281 -20.20 -5.83 -6.45
CA PHE A 281 -20.79 -4.74 -7.22
C PHE A 281 -22.16 -5.20 -7.72
N GLY A 282 -23.20 -4.39 -7.49
CA GLY A 282 -24.57 -4.76 -7.83
C GLY A 282 -24.73 -4.93 -9.34
N SER A 283 -25.19 -6.12 -9.78
CA SER A 283 -25.44 -6.47 -11.17
C SER A 283 -26.89 -6.90 -11.45
N ASP A 284 -27.76 -6.81 -10.45
CA ASP A 284 -29.11 -7.40 -10.51
C ASP A 284 -30.18 -6.33 -10.31
N GLU A 285 -30.85 -5.98 -11.41
CA GLU A 285 -31.99 -5.06 -11.46
C GLU A 285 -33.16 -5.53 -10.60
N ASN A 286 -33.25 -6.84 -10.31
CA ASN A 286 -34.32 -7.45 -9.52
C ASN A 286 -34.02 -7.50 -8.02
N SER A 287 -32.86 -7.02 -7.56
CA SER A 287 -32.57 -6.99 -6.13
C SER A 287 -33.41 -5.92 -5.43
N SER A 288 -34.04 -6.27 -4.31
CA SER A 288 -34.93 -5.40 -3.51
C SER A 288 -34.33 -4.07 -3.04
N ASP A 289 -33.01 -3.89 -3.15
CA ASP A 289 -32.29 -2.66 -2.82
C ASP A 289 -31.99 -1.74 -4.05
N GLY A 290 -32.31 -2.16 -5.28
CA GLY A 290 -32.41 -1.33 -6.49
C GLY A 290 -31.14 -0.63 -7.02
N TYR A 291 -29.96 -0.85 -6.45
CA TYR A 291 -28.74 -0.14 -6.84
C TYR A 291 -27.80 -0.96 -7.75
N LEU A 292 -27.69 -0.54 -9.02
CA LEU A 292 -26.71 -1.03 -9.99
C LEU A 292 -25.41 -0.21 -9.84
N PHE A 293 -24.29 -0.87 -9.56
CA PHE A 293 -22.97 -0.22 -9.54
C PHE A 293 -22.15 -0.72 -10.72
N ASP A 294 -22.08 0.11 -11.76
CA ASP A 294 -21.33 -0.21 -12.98
C ASP A 294 -20.06 0.62 -13.14
N GLU A 295 -19.72 1.48 -12.18
CA GLU A 295 -18.53 2.31 -12.22
C GLU A 295 -17.25 1.50 -11.94
N LEU A 296 -16.12 1.90 -12.53
CA LEU A 296 -14.83 1.24 -12.29
C LEU A 296 -14.26 1.67 -10.94
N LEU A 297 -14.28 0.75 -9.99
CA LEU A 297 -13.64 0.93 -8.70
C LEU A 297 -12.57 -0.15 -8.50
N LYS A 298 -11.30 0.26 -8.63
CA LYS A 298 -10.14 -0.52 -8.22
C LYS A 298 -9.65 0.00 -6.89
N PHE A 299 -9.86 -0.72 -5.79
CA PHE A 299 -9.53 -0.19 -4.45
C PHE A 299 -8.04 0.14 -4.31
N ASN A 300 -7.18 -0.78 -4.73
CA ASN A 300 -5.73 -0.62 -4.70
C ASN A 300 -5.23 0.13 -5.95
N SER A 301 -5.61 1.40 -6.06
CA SER A 301 -5.21 2.32 -7.14
C SER A 301 -4.90 3.71 -6.59
N LEU A 302 -4.36 4.56 -7.45
CA LEU A 302 -4.43 6.00 -7.21
C LEU A 302 -5.90 6.46 -7.23
N ASN A 303 -6.20 7.45 -6.41
CA ASN A 303 -7.48 8.16 -6.45
C ASN A 303 -7.49 9.21 -7.58
N LYS A 304 -8.62 9.92 -7.73
CA LYS A 304 -8.83 10.98 -8.73
C LYS A 304 -7.74 12.06 -8.76
N TYR A 305 -7.02 12.25 -7.65
CA TYR A 305 -6.02 13.30 -7.45
C TYR A 305 -4.58 12.77 -7.48
N ASN A 306 -4.35 11.59 -8.06
CA ASN A 306 -3.03 10.94 -8.15
C ASN A 306 -2.41 10.57 -6.80
N ILE A 307 -3.22 10.39 -5.75
CA ILE A 307 -2.75 9.97 -4.42
C ILE A 307 -3.11 8.50 -4.21
N PRO A 308 -2.23 7.66 -3.64
CA PRO A 308 -2.58 6.28 -3.29
C PRO A 308 -3.84 6.22 -2.42
N ARG A 309 -4.84 5.42 -2.81
CA ARG A 309 -6.04 5.23 -1.99
C ARG A 309 -5.67 4.56 -0.66
N GLN A 310 -6.27 5.04 0.42
CA GLN A 310 -6.10 4.46 1.75
C GLN A 310 -7.45 4.28 2.43
N LEU A 311 -7.62 3.16 3.15
CA LEU A 311 -8.75 2.96 4.06
C LEU A 311 -8.43 3.64 5.40
N LEU A 312 -9.17 4.71 5.71
CA LEU A 312 -8.94 5.54 6.90
C LEU A 312 -9.70 5.03 8.12
N LEU A 313 -10.95 4.60 7.93
CA LEU A 313 -11.81 4.11 9.01
C LEU A 313 -12.85 3.12 8.47
N ASN A 314 -13.21 2.12 9.27
CA ASN A 314 -14.33 1.24 8.95
C ASN A 314 -15.09 0.84 10.23
N GLY A 315 -16.37 0.47 10.09
CA GLY A 315 -17.19 0.07 11.22
C GLY A 315 -18.69 0.04 10.93
N MET A 316 -19.46 -0.51 11.88
CA MET A 316 -20.91 -0.58 11.76
C MET A 316 -21.57 0.76 12.09
N ILE A 317 -22.53 1.14 11.27
CA ILE A 317 -23.37 2.32 11.43
C ILE A 317 -24.80 1.96 11.04
N THR A 318 -25.79 2.40 11.81
CA THR A 318 -27.20 2.16 11.54
C THR A 318 -27.81 3.34 10.79
N LYS A 319 -28.46 3.08 9.64
CA LYS A 319 -29.17 4.10 8.86
C LYS A 319 -30.55 4.38 9.45
N MET A 320 -30.83 5.65 9.74
CA MET A 320 -32.13 6.11 10.26
C MET A 320 -33.00 6.72 9.14
N PRO A 321 -34.35 6.64 9.24
CA PRO A 321 -35.12 5.94 10.27
C PRO A 321 -35.28 4.43 9.99
N SER A 322 -34.72 3.91 8.89
CA SER A 322 -34.91 2.50 8.48
C SER A 322 -34.42 1.45 9.48
N GLY A 323 -33.49 1.82 10.37
CA GLY A 323 -32.84 0.88 11.29
C GLY A 323 -31.89 -0.12 10.60
N LYS A 324 -31.60 0.05 9.30
CA LYS A 324 -30.75 -0.87 8.54
C LYS A 324 -29.29 -0.69 8.96
N ASP A 325 -28.67 -1.78 9.41
CA ASP A 325 -27.25 -1.80 9.73
C ASP A 325 -26.40 -1.86 8.46
N LEU A 326 -25.40 -0.98 8.40
CA LEU A 326 -24.47 -0.85 7.29
C LEU A 326 -23.04 -0.97 7.81
N LEU A 327 -22.20 -1.68 7.07
CA LEU A 327 -20.76 -1.67 7.26
C LEU A 327 -20.17 -0.55 6.38
N ALA A 328 -19.66 0.49 7.04
CA ALA A 328 -19.11 1.69 6.42
C ALA A 328 -17.59 1.60 6.28
N PHE A 329 -17.06 2.15 5.19
CA PHE A 329 -15.64 2.25 4.88
C PHE A 329 -15.34 3.68 4.39
N LEU A 330 -14.58 4.44 5.18
CA LEU A 330 -14.07 5.75 4.82
C LEU A 330 -12.70 5.60 4.17
N PHE A 331 -12.59 6.04 2.93
CA PHE A 331 -11.33 6.19 2.22
C PHE A 331 -10.91 7.66 2.19
N ASN A 332 -9.72 7.93 1.68
CA ASN A 332 -9.21 9.29 1.49
C ASN A 332 -9.82 10.03 0.28
N ASP A 333 -10.79 9.44 -0.42
CA ASP A 333 -11.48 10.03 -1.58
C ASP A 333 -13.00 9.83 -1.57
N PHE A 334 -13.52 8.79 -0.92
CA PHE A 334 -14.96 8.58 -0.75
C PHE A 334 -15.34 7.81 0.52
N LEU A 335 -16.62 7.85 0.87
CA LEU A 335 -17.27 7.04 1.92
C LEU A 335 -18.18 5.98 1.28
N LEU A 336 -17.88 4.70 1.51
CA LEU A 336 -18.62 3.56 0.96
C LEU A 336 -19.45 2.89 2.06
N PHE A 337 -20.70 2.54 1.72
CA PHE A 337 -21.58 1.75 2.58
C PHE A 337 -21.86 0.39 1.95
N SER A 338 -21.85 -0.65 2.76
CA SER A 338 -22.15 -2.01 2.33
C SER A 338 -23.08 -2.71 3.32
N THR A 339 -23.75 -3.76 2.85
CA THR A 339 -24.46 -4.74 3.67
C THR A 339 -23.70 -6.06 3.64
N ILE A 340 -23.88 -6.87 4.68
CA ILE A 340 -23.31 -8.21 4.74
C ILE A 340 -24.35 -9.17 4.16
N LYS A 341 -24.00 -9.94 3.11
CA LYS A 341 -24.96 -10.87 2.47
C LYS A 341 -25.24 -12.12 3.28
N SER A 342 -24.24 -12.60 4.02
CA SER A 342 -24.36 -13.81 4.83
C SER A 342 -24.67 -13.41 6.28
N SER A 343 -25.68 -14.03 6.90
CA SER A 343 -25.99 -13.88 8.34
C SER A 343 -24.91 -14.55 9.23
N SER A 344 -23.64 -14.29 8.95
CA SER A 344 -22.52 -14.71 9.79
C SER A 344 -22.51 -13.83 11.03
N SER A 345 -22.88 -14.42 12.18
CA SER A 345 -22.80 -13.77 13.48
C SER A 345 -21.36 -13.36 13.85
N ASN A 346 -20.35 -13.88 13.15
CA ASN A 346 -18.92 -13.71 13.43
C ASN A 346 -18.19 -12.81 12.40
N TRP A 347 -18.92 -11.97 11.66
CA TRP A 347 -18.33 -11.15 10.59
C TRP A 347 -17.15 -10.28 11.07
N GLN A 348 -17.13 -9.82 12.34
CA GLN A 348 -16.05 -9.00 12.89
C GLN A 348 -14.70 -9.72 12.83
N THR A 349 -14.70 -11.02 13.08
CA THR A 349 -13.49 -11.87 13.04
C THR A 349 -13.10 -12.27 11.62
N GLN A 350 -14.02 -12.11 10.66
CA GLN A 350 -13.81 -12.45 9.25
C GLN A 350 -13.37 -11.24 8.42
N LEU A 351 -13.69 -10.01 8.85
CA LEU A 351 -13.32 -8.82 8.11
C LEU A 351 -11.80 -8.69 7.97
N PHE A 352 -11.31 -8.60 6.72
CA PHE A 352 -9.89 -8.56 6.35
C PHE A 352 -9.09 -9.85 6.62
N GLU A 353 -9.75 -10.94 6.97
CA GLU A 353 -9.08 -12.22 7.15
C GLU A 353 -8.97 -12.94 5.78
N GLN A 354 -7.80 -13.51 5.46
CA GLN A 354 -7.52 -14.04 4.12
C GLN A 354 -8.40 -15.23 3.73
N LYS A 355 -8.76 -16.08 4.70
CA LYS A 355 -9.55 -17.30 4.47
C LYS A 355 -10.97 -17.10 4.98
N THR A 356 -11.76 -16.31 4.26
CA THR A 356 -13.17 -16.09 4.62
C THR A 356 -14.10 -16.17 3.44
N ASN A 357 -15.36 -16.51 3.74
CA ASN A 357 -16.45 -16.48 2.78
C ASN A 357 -17.35 -15.24 3.01
N LEU A 358 -16.82 -14.21 3.69
CA LEU A 358 -17.59 -13.01 4.03
C LEU A 358 -17.80 -12.18 2.75
N LEU A 359 -19.04 -12.14 2.26
CA LEU A 359 -19.39 -11.34 1.08
C LEU A 359 -20.15 -10.09 1.50
N LEU A 360 -19.65 -8.95 1.01
CA LEU A 360 -20.22 -7.64 1.21
C LEU A 360 -20.95 -7.22 -0.08
N LYS A 361 -22.08 -6.54 0.04
CA LYS A 361 -22.79 -5.96 -1.10
C LYS A 361 -22.82 -4.44 -0.94
N ILE A 362 -22.39 -3.72 -1.96
CA ILE A 362 -22.48 -2.25 -1.94
C ILE A 362 -23.94 -1.82 -1.78
N TYR A 363 -24.19 -0.93 -0.81
CA TYR A 363 -25.52 -0.46 -0.49
C TYR A 363 -26.00 0.63 -1.45
N ARG A 364 -25.11 1.55 -1.83
CA ARG A 364 -25.38 2.67 -2.74
C ARG A 364 -24.10 3.22 -3.34
N MET A 365 -24.21 4.24 -4.21
CA MET A 365 -23.06 4.96 -4.75
C MET A 365 -22.17 5.47 -3.60
N PRO A 366 -20.86 5.19 -3.62
CA PRO A 366 -19.93 5.80 -2.69
C PRO A 366 -20.06 7.32 -2.72
N LEU A 367 -19.98 7.94 -1.55
CA LEU A 367 -20.11 9.39 -1.41
C LEU A 367 -18.73 10.02 -1.52
N PHE A 368 -18.50 10.78 -2.58
CA PHE A 368 -17.25 11.51 -2.75
C PHE A 368 -17.08 12.55 -1.65
N LEU A 369 -15.88 12.64 -1.08
CA LEU A 369 -15.62 13.54 0.05
C LEU A 369 -15.82 15.01 -0.33
N THR A 370 -15.58 15.37 -1.59
CA THR A 370 -15.80 16.72 -2.14
C THR A 370 -17.28 17.16 -2.13
N ASP A 371 -18.20 16.22 -2.00
CA ASP A 371 -19.63 16.47 -1.98
C ASP A 371 -20.26 16.26 -0.60
N ILE A 372 -19.51 15.79 0.40
CA ILE A 372 -20.02 15.54 1.75
C ILE A 372 -20.06 16.82 2.57
N ILE A 373 -21.20 17.09 3.17
CA ILE A 373 -21.38 18.10 4.20
C ILE A 373 -21.96 17.40 5.43
N ILE A 374 -21.24 17.45 6.55
CA ILE A 374 -21.74 16.90 7.81
C ILE A 374 -22.57 17.96 8.52
N ALA A 375 -23.82 17.63 8.80
CA ALA A 375 -24.65 18.39 9.73
C ALA A 375 -24.68 17.68 11.09
N ASN A 376 -24.42 18.46 12.14
CA ASN A 376 -24.61 18.00 13.51
C ASN A 376 -26.06 18.29 13.90
N ASP A 377 -26.96 17.41 13.46
CA ASP A 377 -28.37 17.57 13.79
C ASP A 377 -28.62 17.28 15.28
N SER A 378 -29.20 18.29 15.93
CA SER A 378 -29.81 18.32 17.27
C SER A 378 -28.88 18.27 18.50
N LEU A 379 -29.14 19.18 19.45
CA LEU A 379 -28.55 19.22 20.79
C LEU A 379 -28.91 17.99 21.67
N ASN A 380 -29.85 17.15 21.21
CA ASN A 380 -30.48 16.11 22.03
C ASN A 380 -30.05 14.66 21.69
N ASP A 381 -29.64 14.32 20.46
CA ASP A 381 -29.19 12.95 20.12
C ASP A 381 -27.67 12.90 19.88
N GLN A 382 -26.94 12.49 20.93
CA GLN A 382 -25.48 12.40 20.91
C GLN A 382 -24.93 11.21 20.11
N LEU A 383 -25.79 10.32 19.59
CA LEU A 383 -25.37 9.12 18.85
C LEU A 383 -25.53 9.26 17.34
N THR A 384 -26.29 10.26 16.89
CA THR A 384 -26.59 10.49 15.48
C THR A 384 -25.77 11.62 14.86
N PHE A 385 -25.56 11.53 13.55
CA PHE A 385 -25.05 12.61 12.71
C PHE A 385 -25.66 12.48 11.32
N SER A 386 -25.76 13.58 10.59
CA SER A 386 -26.32 13.58 9.24
C SER A 386 -25.28 13.95 8.21
N ILE A 387 -25.34 13.27 7.07
CA ILE A 387 -24.52 13.55 5.89
C ILE A 387 -25.45 14.05 4.80
N THR A 388 -25.24 15.28 4.35
CA THR A 388 -25.88 15.84 3.16
C THR A 388 -24.89 15.77 2.01
N THR A 389 -25.36 15.45 0.80
CA THR A 389 -24.51 15.51 -0.40
C THR A 389 -25.21 16.28 -1.52
N LYS A 390 -24.44 16.81 -2.48
CA LYS A 390 -25.01 17.49 -3.65
C LYS A 390 -25.90 16.60 -4.51
N ILE A 391 -25.69 15.29 -4.45
CA ILE A 391 -26.39 14.29 -5.28
C ILE A 391 -27.76 13.93 -4.69
N TYR A 392 -27.92 14.03 -3.37
CA TYR A 392 -29.13 13.58 -2.68
C TYR A 392 -29.77 14.74 -1.92
N ASP A 393 -30.99 15.12 -2.31
CA ASP A 393 -31.76 16.20 -1.65
C ASP A 393 -32.09 15.90 -0.18
N LYS A 394 -32.09 14.62 0.22
CA LYS A 394 -32.42 14.20 1.59
C LYS A 394 -31.14 13.84 2.38
N PRO A 395 -30.98 14.38 3.61
CA PRO A 395 -29.85 14.05 4.45
C PRO A 395 -29.87 12.57 4.85
N LEU A 396 -28.71 11.92 4.80
CA LEU A 396 -28.50 10.58 5.30
C LEU A 396 -28.23 10.66 6.80
N VAL A 397 -29.22 10.29 7.62
CA VAL A 397 -29.08 10.23 9.08
C VAL A 397 -28.48 8.89 9.50
N LEU A 398 -27.38 8.96 10.23
CA LEU A 398 -26.58 7.82 10.65
C LEU A 398 -26.49 7.78 12.18
N LYS A 399 -26.66 6.60 12.76
CA LYS A 399 -26.58 6.35 14.20
C LYS A 399 -25.44 5.40 14.51
N THR A 400 -24.68 5.71 15.56
CA THR A 400 -23.61 4.85 16.08
C THR A 400 -24.01 4.20 17.41
N GLN A 401 -23.26 3.19 17.85
CA GLN A 401 -23.52 2.51 19.13
C GLN A 401 -23.11 3.34 20.35
N GLN A 402 -22.12 4.23 20.21
CA GLN A 402 -21.54 4.99 21.30
C GLN A 402 -21.12 6.40 20.86
N THR A 403 -21.21 7.38 21.76
CA THR A 403 -20.90 8.80 21.47
C THR A 403 -19.44 9.02 21.06
N ASN A 404 -18.50 8.25 21.61
CA ASN A 404 -17.09 8.27 21.21
C ASN A 404 -16.90 7.79 19.76
N VAL A 405 -17.64 6.76 19.33
CA VAL A 405 -17.61 6.22 17.96
C VAL A 405 -18.18 7.26 17.00
N ARG A 406 -19.30 7.91 17.34
CA ARG A 406 -19.80 9.07 16.56
C ARG A 406 -18.72 10.14 16.41
N THR A 407 -18.09 10.55 17.52
CA THR A 407 -17.09 11.61 17.53
C THR A 407 -15.88 11.23 16.65
N LEU A 408 -15.45 9.98 16.72
CA LEU A 408 -14.40 9.42 15.86
C LEU A 408 -14.78 9.51 14.38
N TRP A 409 -15.98 9.07 14.01
CA TRP A 409 -16.45 9.12 12.62
C TRP A 409 -16.56 10.54 12.09
N VAL A 410 -17.20 11.44 12.83
CA VAL A 410 -17.34 12.85 12.42
C VAL A 410 -15.97 13.50 12.24
N LYS A 411 -15.06 13.30 13.19
CA LYS A 411 -13.68 13.82 13.09
C LYS A 411 -12.93 13.23 11.90
N ALA A 412 -13.00 11.90 11.72
CA ALA A 412 -12.30 11.23 10.62
C ALA A 412 -12.81 11.68 9.25
N ILE A 413 -14.13 11.82 9.08
CA ILE A 413 -14.72 12.31 7.83
C ILE A 413 -14.31 13.76 7.58
N ASN A 414 -14.41 14.66 8.57
CA ASN A 414 -14.01 16.06 8.41
C ASN A 414 -12.53 16.19 8.00
N ASN A 415 -11.63 15.49 8.69
CA ASN A 415 -10.21 15.48 8.34
C ASN A 415 -10.00 14.96 6.90
N ALA A 416 -10.66 13.86 6.52
CA ALA A 416 -10.53 13.30 5.18
C ALA A 416 -11.08 14.25 4.10
N VAL A 417 -12.17 14.98 4.38
CA VAL A 417 -12.73 15.99 3.48
C VAL A 417 -11.75 17.15 3.30
N GLU A 418 -11.16 17.66 4.38
CA GLU A 418 -10.15 18.72 4.33
C GLU A 418 -8.92 18.29 3.51
N ASP A 419 -8.36 17.11 3.79
CA ASP A 419 -7.21 16.56 3.06
C ASP A 419 -7.53 16.36 1.56
N CYS A 420 -8.73 15.88 1.24
CA CYS A 420 -9.19 15.68 -0.13
C CYS A 420 -9.33 17.02 -0.89
N GLN A 421 -9.85 18.05 -0.24
CA GLN A 421 -9.94 19.40 -0.82
C GLN A 421 -8.57 20.02 -1.07
N VAL A 422 -7.59 19.78 -0.18
CA VAL A 422 -6.20 20.22 -0.40
C VAL A 422 -5.59 19.51 -1.62
N ALA A 423 -5.80 18.20 -1.75
CA ALA A 423 -5.35 17.43 -2.91
C ALA A 423 -5.97 17.94 -4.22
N GLU A 424 -7.27 18.19 -4.24
CA GLU A 424 -7.97 18.76 -5.39
C GLU A 424 -7.39 20.12 -5.81
N LYS A 425 -7.18 21.02 -4.84
CA LYS A 425 -6.57 22.34 -5.09
C LYS A 425 -5.15 22.21 -5.63
N SER A 426 -4.36 21.26 -5.15
CA SER A 426 -3.01 21.01 -5.66
C SER A 426 -3.03 20.61 -7.14
N VAL A 427 -3.91 19.68 -7.52
CA VAL A 427 -4.04 19.24 -8.92
C VAL A 427 -4.51 20.38 -9.83
N LEU A 428 -5.40 21.24 -9.33
CA LEU A 428 -5.84 22.44 -10.07
C LEU A 428 -4.71 23.48 -10.19
N ALA A 429 -3.89 23.65 -9.15
CA ALA A 429 -2.74 24.56 -9.18
C ALA A 429 -1.66 24.09 -10.17
N ASP A 430 -1.36 22.79 -10.21
CA ASP A 430 -0.40 22.22 -11.17
C ASP A 430 -0.84 22.47 -12.63
N LYS A 431 -2.14 22.34 -12.91
CA LYS A 431 -2.73 22.69 -14.22
C LYS A 431 -2.66 24.18 -14.53
N ALA A 432 -2.84 25.04 -13.53
CA ALA A 432 -2.71 26.49 -13.69
C ALA A 432 -1.25 26.95 -13.92
N ILE A 433 -0.27 26.26 -13.33
CA ILE A 433 1.16 26.54 -13.55
C ILE A 433 1.56 26.13 -14.98
N PHE A 434 1.08 24.99 -15.47
CA PHE A 434 1.31 24.56 -16.85
C PHE A 434 0.83 25.62 -17.86
N THR A 435 -0.40 26.12 -17.68
CA THR A 435 -0.96 27.20 -18.52
C THR A 435 -0.24 28.54 -18.35
N THR A 436 0.25 28.87 -17.15
CA THR A 436 0.99 30.12 -16.89
C THR A 436 2.42 30.12 -17.42
N THR A 437 3.05 28.95 -17.54
CA THR A 437 4.40 28.85 -18.12
C THR A 437 4.37 29.16 -19.62
N GLU A 438 3.26 28.87 -20.31
CA GLU A 438 3.02 29.32 -21.69
C GLU A 438 2.66 30.82 -21.78
N ASN A 439 1.98 31.40 -20.78
CA ASN A 439 1.60 32.83 -20.74
C ASN A 439 2.78 33.81 -20.82
N LYS A 440 4.03 33.40 -20.57
CA LYS A 440 5.21 34.28 -20.71
C LYS A 440 5.47 34.76 -22.15
N ARG A 441 4.67 34.31 -23.14
CA ARG A 441 4.74 34.72 -24.55
C ARG A 441 3.66 35.75 -24.97
N ASP A 442 2.69 36.07 -24.12
CA ASP A 442 1.42 36.72 -24.51
C ASP A 442 1.35 38.25 -24.32
N SER A 443 2.46 38.96 -24.53
CA SER A 443 2.40 40.41 -24.79
C SER A 443 2.14 40.74 -26.28
N LYS A 444 1.49 39.82 -27.01
CA LYS A 444 1.14 39.96 -28.44
C LYS A 444 -0.34 40.28 -28.60
N ILE A 445 -0.68 41.07 -29.62
CA ILE A 445 -2.07 41.34 -30.01
C ILE A 445 -2.60 40.10 -30.74
N ALA A 446 -3.80 39.64 -30.38
CA ALA A 446 -4.43 38.52 -31.09
C ALA A 446 -4.68 38.88 -32.56
N VAL A 447 -4.18 38.06 -33.47
CA VAL A 447 -4.25 38.27 -34.93
C VAL A 447 -5.44 37.56 -35.58
N ALA A 448 -5.96 36.52 -34.94
CA ALA A 448 -7.09 35.77 -35.46
C ALA A 448 -7.91 35.11 -34.34
N ARG A 449 -9.10 34.66 -34.71
CA ARG A 449 -9.99 33.85 -33.90
C ARG A 449 -10.19 32.51 -34.60
N LEU A 450 -9.96 31.43 -33.86
CA LEU A 450 -10.27 30.07 -34.29
C LEU A 450 -11.59 29.65 -33.68
N LEU A 451 -12.59 29.38 -34.52
CA LEU A 451 -13.81 28.67 -34.14
C LEU A 451 -13.65 27.21 -34.56
N LEU A 452 -13.67 26.32 -33.59
CA LEU A 452 -13.43 24.89 -33.76
C LEU A 452 -14.61 24.12 -33.21
N VAL A 453 -15.15 23.19 -33.99
CA VAL A 453 -16.22 22.28 -33.56
C VAL A 453 -15.67 20.88 -33.51
N VAL A 454 -15.55 20.33 -32.30
CA VAL A 454 -15.18 18.92 -32.09
C VAL A 454 -16.41 18.09 -32.38
N GLN A 455 -16.42 17.36 -33.50
CA GLN A 455 -17.62 16.66 -33.95
C GLN A 455 -17.70 15.27 -33.32
N GLU A 456 -16.78 14.38 -33.65
CA GLU A 456 -16.84 12.98 -33.28
C GLU A 456 -15.47 12.30 -33.33
N ALA A 457 -15.29 11.23 -32.57
CA ALA A 457 -14.11 10.37 -32.64
C ALA A 457 -14.50 8.92 -32.99
N TYR A 458 -13.55 8.19 -33.55
CA TYR A 458 -13.70 6.80 -33.99
C TYR A 458 -12.55 5.96 -33.51
N ASP A 459 -12.86 4.69 -33.25
CA ASP A 459 -11.92 3.64 -32.91
C ASP A 459 -11.04 4.04 -31.71
N LEU A 460 -11.65 4.69 -30.72
CA LEU A 460 -10.99 4.97 -29.43
C LEU A 460 -10.57 3.65 -28.81
N MET A 461 -9.30 3.58 -28.41
CA MET A 461 -8.69 2.38 -27.83
C MET A 461 -8.61 2.55 -26.31
N PRO A 462 -9.48 1.89 -25.52
CA PRO A 462 -9.38 1.89 -24.07
C PRO A 462 -8.13 1.12 -23.62
N SER A 463 -7.66 1.36 -22.39
CA SER A 463 -6.62 0.52 -21.81
C SER A 463 -7.05 -0.95 -21.74
N GLN A 464 -6.04 -1.81 -21.67
CA GLN A 464 -6.21 -3.24 -21.44
C GLN A 464 -7.02 -3.55 -20.17
N THR A 465 -6.92 -2.69 -19.13
CA THR A 465 -7.70 -2.84 -17.89
C THR A 465 -9.20 -2.61 -18.14
N THR A 466 -9.55 -1.64 -18.99
CA THR A 466 -10.92 -1.33 -19.37
C THR A 466 -11.52 -2.41 -20.28
N LEU A 467 -10.71 -2.95 -21.20
CA LEU A 467 -11.10 -4.03 -22.12
C LEU A 467 -11.37 -5.37 -21.40
N GLU A 468 -10.51 -5.78 -20.46
CA GLU A 468 -10.64 -7.05 -19.73
C GLU A 468 -11.95 -7.16 -18.94
N ARG A 469 -12.55 -6.02 -18.56
CA ARG A 469 -13.80 -5.97 -17.79
C ARG A 469 -15.05 -5.79 -18.64
N HIS A 470 -14.96 -5.87 -19.97
CA HIS A 470 -16.09 -5.71 -20.90
C HIS A 470 -16.81 -4.35 -20.72
N ARG A 471 -16.06 -3.30 -20.35
CA ARG A 471 -16.63 -1.97 -20.08
C ARG A 471 -16.36 -1.00 -21.22
N SER A 472 -17.25 -0.01 -21.30
CA SER A 472 -17.23 1.05 -22.29
C SER A 472 -16.67 2.33 -21.67
N VAL A 473 -16.01 3.16 -22.48
CA VAL A 473 -15.33 4.39 -22.04
C VAL A 473 -16.30 5.58 -22.00
N ASP A 474 -15.99 6.59 -21.19
CA ASP A 474 -16.72 7.84 -21.04
C ASP A 474 -15.90 9.02 -21.63
N PRO A 475 -15.73 9.10 -22.96
CA PRO A 475 -14.72 9.97 -23.55
C PRO A 475 -15.13 11.44 -23.58
N TYR A 476 -14.15 12.30 -23.32
CA TYR A 476 -14.20 13.74 -23.58
C TYR A 476 -12.91 14.21 -24.25
N CYS A 477 -12.99 15.33 -24.96
CA CYS A 477 -11.86 15.94 -25.64
C CYS A 477 -11.45 17.23 -24.92
N GLU A 478 -10.16 17.40 -24.68
CA GLU A 478 -9.50 18.59 -24.14
C GLU A 478 -8.64 19.21 -25.24
N ILE A 479 -8.92 20.47 -25.59
CA ILE A 479 -8.19 21.22 -26.61
C ILE A 479 -7.49 22.39 -25.95
N THR A 480 -6.18 22.48 -26.17
CA THR A 480 -5.32 23.55 -25.67
C THR A 480 -4.70 24.31 -26.83
N VAL A 481 -4.85 25.62 -26.84
CA VAL A 481 -4.25 26.54 -27.81
C VAL A 481 -3.63 27.69 -27.02
N GLY A 482 -2.30 27.75 -27.02
CA GLY A 482 -1.56 28.57 -26.06
C GLY A 482 -2.03 28.28 -24.63
N SER A 483 -2.28 29.33 -23.84
CA SER A 483 -2.68 29.19 -22.43
C SER A 483 -4.13 28.79 -22.19
N LEU A 484 -4.98 28.74 -23.22
CA LEU A 484 -6.41 28.42 -23.06
C LEU A 484 -6.66 26.93 -23.34
N THR A 485 -7.21 26.24 -22.35
CA THR A 485 -7.69 24.86 -22.46
C THR A 485 -9.22 24.81 -22.32
N LEU A 486 -9.91 24.25 -23.32
CA LEU A 486 -11.36 24.01 -23.31
C LEU A 486 -11.68 22.51 -23.41
N LYS A 487 -12.83 22.09 -22.87
CA LYS A 487 -13.26 20.68 -22.80
C LYS A 487 -14.64 20.47 -23.39
N THR A 488 -14.84 19.33 -24.03
CA THR A 488 -16.18 18.83 -24.35
C THR A 488 -16.84 18.24 -23.10
N PRO A 489 -18.18 18.14 -23.06
CA PRO A 489 -18.84 17.17 -22.18
C PRO A 489 -18.33 15.75 -22.48
N PHE A 490 -18.32 14.88 -21.48
CA PHE A 490 -18.08 13.46 -21.72
C PHE A 490 -19.37 12.78 -22.17
N ILE A 491 -19.25 11.72 -22.97
CA ILE A 491 -20.39 10.91 -23.42
C ILE A 491 -20.25 9.54 -22.80
N LYS A 492 -21.28 9.08 -22.09
CA LYS A 492 -21.20 7.81 -21.38
C LYS A 492 -21.14 6.62 -22.34
N ARG A 493 -20.30 5.65 -21.99
CA ARG A 493 -20.26 4.30 -22.55
C ARG A 493 -20.21 4.28 -24.08
N THR A 494 -19.25 4.97 -24.69
CA THR A 494 -19.04 4.89 -26.14
C THR A 494 -17.57 5.00 -26.56
N ILE A 495 -17.15 4.15 -27.49
CA ILE A 495 -15.86 4.29 -28.20
C ILE A 495 -15.98 5.13 -29.48
N LYS A 496 -17.18 5.62 -29.80
CA LYS A 496 -17.50 6.45 -30.97
C LYS A 496 -18.31 7.69 -30.55
N PRO A 497 -17.73 8.59 -29.75
CA PRO A 497 -18.46 9.75 -29.23
C PRO A 497 -18.78 10.75 -30.34
N LYS A 498 -19.94 11.42 -30.19
CA LYS A 498 -20.37 12.55 -31.02
C LYS A 498 -20.67 13.76 -30.15
N TRP A 499 -19.69 14.64 -29.96
CA TRP A 499 -19.80 15.79 -29.07
C TRP A 499 -20.49 16.98 -29.73
N ASN A 500 -20.19 17.27 -31.00
CA ASN A 500 -20.62 18.49 -31.69
C ASN A 500 -20.43 19.77 -30.85
N ALA A 501 -19.29 19.86 -30.17
CA ALA A 501 -19.01 20.91 -29.19
C ALA A 501 -18.23 22.07 -29.84
N PRO A 502 -18.83 23.28 -29.95
CA PRO A 502 -18.11 24.46 -30.43
C PRO A 502 -17.18 25.01 -29.35
N MET A 503 -16.00 25.44 -29.77
CA MET A 503 -14.94 26.02 -28.95
C MET A 503 -14.34 27.21 -29.69
N GLN A 504 -13.90 28.22 -28.94
CA GLN A 504 -13.32 29.43 -29.52
C GLN A 504 -11.98 29.74 -28.85
N PHE A 505 -10.97 30.01 -29.68
CA PHE A 505 -9.63 30.38 -29.25
C PHE A 505 -9.18 31.68 -29.93
N LEU A 506 -8.35 32.46 -29.24
CA LEU A 506 -7.60 33.56 -29.83
C LEU A 506 -6.23 33.06 -30.26
N LEU A 507 -5.78 33.51 -31.42
CA LEU A 507 -4.51 33.14 -32.03
C LEU A 507 -3.61 34.37 -32.08
N TYR A 508 -2.34 34.18 -31.78
CA TYR A 508 -1.35 35.26 -31.71
C TYR A 508 -0.27 35.11 -32.78
N ASP A 509 -0.05 33.88 -33.28
CA ASP A 509 0.93 33.59 -34.33
C ASP A 509 0.43 32.46 -35.23
N LEU A 510 0.00 32.81 -36.45
CA LEU A 510 -0.57 31.82 -37.38
C LEU A 510 0.43 30.77 -37.88
N VAL A 511 1.73 30.98 -37.65
CA VAL A 511 2.81 30.08 -38.08
C VAL A 511 3.28 29.20 -36.92
N GLN A 512 3.43 29.78 -35.73
CA GLN A 512 4.01 29.09 -34.57
C GLN A 512 2.96 28.47 -33.64
N ASP A 513 1.72 28.97 -33.62
CA ASP A 513 0.70 28.46 -32.70
C ASP A 513 0.37 26.99 -33.02
N THR A 514 0.33 26.19 -31.95
CA THR A 514 -0.03 24.77 -32.00
C THR A 514 -1.36 24.54 -31.31
N ILE A 515 -2.13 23.59 -31.85
CA ILE A 515 -3.34 23.07 -31.24
C ILE A 515 -3.00 21.70 -30.66
N HIS A 516 -3.05 21.59 -29.34
CA HIS A 516 -2.90 20.32 -28.64
C HIS A 516 -4.27 19.74 -28.36
N ILE A 517 -4.50 18.51 -28.81
CA ILE A 517 -5.77 17.80 -28.66
C ILE A 517 -5.50 16.52 -27.88
N ASN A 518 -6.17 16.37 -26.75
CA ASN A 518 -6.13 15.15 -25.93
C ASN A 518 -7.55 14.60 -25.78
N ILE A 519 -7.71 13.29 -25.94
CA ILE A 519 -8.95 12.60 -25.62
C ILE A 519 -8.72 11.80 -24.36
N PHE A 520 -9.64 11.90 -23.42
CA PHE A 520 -9.55 11.23 -22.13
C PHE A 520 -10.81 10.42 -21.85
N ASP A 521 -10.65 9.34 -21.10
CA ASP A 521 -11.72 8.64 -20.42
C ASP A 521 -12.00 9.32 -19.08
N ASN A 522 -13.26 9.68 -18.81
CA ASN A 522 -13.63 10.27 -17.54
C ASN A 522 -13.86 9.19 -16.48
N GLU A 523 -12.92 9.08 -15.55
CA GLU A 523 -12.97 8.12 -14.45
C GLU A 523 -13.45 8.78 -13.15
N TYR A 524 -14.37 8.16 -12.41
CA TYR A 524 -14.86 8.74 -11.16
C TYR A 524 -13.90 8.51 -9.98
N PHE A 525 -13.29 7.32 -9.92
CA PHE A 525 -12.51 6.87 -8.77
C PHE A 525 -11.00 6.87 -9.02
N SER A 526 -10.56 7.03 -10.26
CA SER A 526 -9.16 7.04 -10.65
C SER A 526 -8.84 8.30 -11.47
N PRO A 527 -7.55 8.59 -11.70
CA PRO A 527 -7.16 9.60 -12.68
C PRO A 527 -7.77 9.30 -14.05
N ASN A 528 -8.10 10.34 -14.81
CA ASN A 528 -8.64 10.19 -16.16
C ASN A 528 -7.60 9.53 -17.06
N GLU A 529 -8.01 8.50 -17.79
CA GLU A 529 -7.14 7.76 -18.70
C GLU A 529 -6.98 8.51 -20.01
N ASN A 530 -5.77 8.60 -20.57
CA ASN A 530 -5.56 9.20 -21.88
C ASN A 530 -5.87 8.18 -22.99
N LEU A 531 -6.89 8.46 -23.81
CA LEU A 531 -7.36 7.64 -24.92
C LEU A 531 -6.70 8.00 -26.26
N GLY A 532 -5.78 8.97 -26.27
CA GLY A 532 -5.03 9.38 -27.43
C GLY A 532 -4.86 10.90 -27.50
N TYR A 533 -3.78 11.33 -28.14
CA TYR A 533 -3.49 12.74 -28.35
C TYR A 533 -2.97 13.01 -29.75
N THR A 534 -3.07 14.26 -30.17
CA THR A 534 -2.42 14.77 -31.39
C THR A 534 -2.06 16.25 -31.20
N THR A 535 -1.03 16.71 -31.89
CA THR A 535 -0.61 18.12 -31.89
C THR A 535 -0.51 18.57 -33.34
N ILE A 536 -1.07 19.73 -33.63
CA ILE A 536 -1.18 20.25 -34.99
C ILE A 536 -0.65 21.66 -35.02
N HIS A 537 0.23 21.97 -35.97
CA HIS A 537 0.62 23.35 -36.23
C HIS A 537 -0.51 24.05 -36.98
N LEU A 538 -0.85 25.27 -36.59
CA LEU A 538 -1.93 26.00 -37.24
C LEU A 538 -1.68 26.18 -38.75
N ALA A 539 -0.41 26.37 -39.13
CA ALA A 539 0.01 26.45 -40.54
C ALA A 539 -0.44 25.24 -41.39
N ASP A 540 -0.51 24.04 -40.79
CA ASP A 540 -0.84 22.80 -41.50
C ASP A 540 -2.33 22.66 -41.80
N ILE A 541 -3.19 23.39 -41.09
CA ILE A 541 -4.65 23.31 -41.24
C ILE A 541 -5.23 24.48 -42.03
N LEU A 542 -4.44 25.50 -42.37
CA LEU A 542 -4.94 26.63 -43.14
C LEU A 542 -5.21 26.20 -44.60
N PRO A 543 -6.39 26.55 -45.18
CA PRO A 543 -6.86 25.99 -46.44
C PRO A 543 -6.06 26.40 -47.69
N CYS A 544 -5.15 27.36 -47.57
CA CYS A 544 -4.20 27.73 -48.63
C CYS A 544 -2.94 28.36 -48.01
N PRO A 545 -1.84 28.55 -48.79
CA PRO A 545 -0.66 29.28 -48.32
C PRO A 545 -1.06 30.61 -47.68
N LEU A 546 -0.39 30.99 -46.59
CA LEU A 546 -0.76 32.13 -45.72
C LEU A 546 -1.11 33.40 -46.54
N ASP A 547 -0.33 33.67 -47.58
CA ASP A 547 -0.47 34.82 -48.48
C ASP A 547 -1.82 34.90 -49.20
N LYS A 548 -2.42 33.75 -49.55
CA LYS A 548 -3.74 33.67 -50.18
C LYS A 548 -4.87 33.69 -49.15
N PHE A 549 -4.63 33.20 -47.94
CA PHE A 549 -5.64 33.12 -46.88
C PHE A 549 -5.97 34.51 -46.33
N LEU A 550 -4.96 35.37 -46.25
CA LEU A 550 -5.11 36.78 -45.86
C LEU A 550 -6.00 37.59 -46.82
N LEU A 551 -6.21 37.11 -48.06
CA LEU A 551 -6.99 37.80 -49.10
C LEU A 551 -8.48 37.39 -49.15
N GLN A 552 -8.85 36.22 -48.61
CA GLN A 552 -10.23 35.71 -48.56
C GLN A 552 -10.46 34.88 -47.29
N PRO A 553 -10.95 35.46 -46.19
CA PRO A 553 -11.28 34.68 -45.01
C PRO A 553 -12.59 33.90 -45.19
N SER A 554 -12.69 32.75 -44.51
CA SER A 554 -13.96 32.13 -44.02
C SER A 554 -14.72 31.08 -44.85
N LEU A 555 -14.06 30.08 -45.43
CA LEU A 555 -14.74 28.80 -45.69
C LEU A 555 -14.46 27.80 -44.55
N PRO A 556 -15.50 27.24 -43.91
CA PRO A 556 -15.32 26.16 -42.96
C PRO A 556 -14.74 24.94 -43.67
N PHE A 557 -13.72 24.33 -43.07
CA PHE A 557 -13.17 23.05 -43.54
C PHE A 557 -13.31 21.99 -42.45
N THR A 558 -13.43 20.74 -42.88
CA THR A 558 -13.49 19.58 -41.99
C THR A 558 -12.20 18.79 -42.13
N GLN A 559 -11.53 18.52 -41.03
CA GLN A 559 -10.30 17.75 -40.98
C GLN A 559 -10.53 16.46 -40.19
N ARG A 560 -10.08 15.34 -40.77
CA ARG A 560 -9.91 14.09 -40.03
C ARG A 560 -8.47 13.99 -39.55
N LEU A 561 -8.31 13.82 -38.25
CA LEU A 561 -7.04 13.74 -37.56
C LEU A 561 -6.84 12.34 -37.03
N TYR A 562 -5.58 11.90 -36.98
CA TYR A 562 -5.19 10.65 -36.36
C TYR A 562 -4.48 10.95 -35.05
N LEU A 563 -4.87 10.22 -34.01
CA LEU A 563 -4.22 10.25 -32.71
C LEU A 563 -2.99 9.35 -32.73
N ASN A 564 -2.09 9.56 -31.77
CA ASN A 564 -0.85 8.79 -31.59
C ASN A 564 -1.05 7.26 -31.50
N ASN A 565 -2.24 6.80 -31.12
CA ASN A 565 -2.58 5.38 -30.97
C ASN A 565 -3.40 4.80 -32.13
N GLY A 566 -3.58 5.56 -33.22
CA GLY A 566 -4.30 5.10 -34.42
C GLY A 566 -5.81 5.37 -34.42
N SER A 567 -6.39 5.81 -33.29
CA SER A 567 -7.76 6.34 -33.26
C SER A 567 -7.87 7.60 -34.13
N SER A 568 -9.09 7.98 -34.51
CA SER A 568 -9.29 9.18 -35.35
C SER A 568 -10.33 10.14 -34.78
N LEU A 569 -10.15 11.42 -35.04
CA LEU A 569 -11.02 12.51 -34.60
C LEU A 569 -11.44 13.35 -35.82
N VAL A 570 -12.70 13.75 -35.88
CA VAL A 570 -13.23 14.65 -36.90
C VAL A 570 -13.54 16.00 -36.26
N MET A 571 -13.01 17.07 -36.84
CA MET A 571 -13.29 18.43 -36.43
C MET A 571 -13.61 19.34 -37.61
N LYS A 572 -14.43 20.35 -37.34
CA LYS A 572 -14.74 21.42 -38.30
C LYS A 572 -14.14 22.73 -37.79
N CYS A 573 -13.36 23.39 -38.63
CA CYS A 573 -12.60 24.57 -38.26
C CYS A 573 -12.99 25.76 -39.14
N VAL A 574 -13.03 26.94 -38.52
CA VAL A 574 -13.18 28.24 -39.16
C VAL A 574 -12.17 29.18 -38.52
N VAL A 575 -11.24 29.71 -39.30
CA VAL A 575 -10.31 30.74 -38.85
C VAL A 575 -10.80 32.09 -39.38
N GLN A 576 -11.02 33.04 -38.49
CA GLN A 576 -11.42 34.41 -38.80
C GLN A 576 -10.33 35.37 -38.36
N LEU A 577 -9.76 36.12 -39.31
CA LEU A 577 -8.78 37.15 -38.99
C LEU A 577 -9.45 38.27 -38.19
N LEU A 578 -8.78 38.71 -37.13
CA LEU A 578 -9.23 39.85 -36.34
C LEU A 578 -8.63 41.08 -37.02
N THR A 579 -9.45 41.79 -37.80
CA THR A 579 -9.04 43.05 -38.41
C THR A 579 -8.66 44.05 -37.32
N SER A 580 -7.48 44.66 -37.41
CA SER A 580 -7.16 45.88 -36.67
C SER A 580 -8.04 47.03 -37.10
#